data_AF-A0A351GHQ9-F1
#
_entry.id   AF-A0A351GHQ9-F1
#
_cell.length_a   1.000
_cell.length_b   1.000
_cell.length_c   1.000
_cell.angle_alpha   90.00
_cell.angle_beta   90.00
_cell.angle_gamma   90.00
#
_symmetry.space_group_name_H-M   'P 1'
#
loop_
_entity.id
_entity.type
_entity.pdbx_description
1 polymer ?
#
loop_
_entity_poly.entity_id
_entity_poly.type
_entity_poly.pdbx_seq_one_letter_code
_entity_poly.pdbx_strand_id
1 'polypeptide(L)'
;MRFSKELFWDLDIENLDFQLHKSQIIPRVFMKGKIDDILQVLRYYDKNEVKNVLLNTRYLDKKTLALAAVYFSTDKEEFRCYKLSQSTPQLWP
;
A
#
# COMPACT_ATOMS: atom_id res chain seq x y z
N MET A 1 -11.70 -3.26 13.00
CA MET A 1 -10.92 -2.22 12.29
C MET A 1 -11.89 -1.14 11.84
N ARG A 2 -11.57 0.16 11.99
CA ARG A 2 -12.50 1.23 11.61
C ARG A 2 -11.77 2.30 10.81
N PHE A 3 -11.95 2.27 9.49
CA PHE A 3 -11.36 3.23 8.59
C PHE A 3 -12.21 4.49 8.41
N SER A 4 -11.57 5.58 7.98
CA SER A 4 -12.27 6.74 7.42
C SER A 4 -13.22 6.30 6.30
N LYS A 5 -14.51 6.69 6.35
CA LYS A 5 -15.51 6.28 5.33
C LYS A 5 -15.10 6.65 3.90
N GLU A 6 -14.41 7.78 3.75
CA GLU A 6 -13.89 8.32 2.49
C GLU A 6 -12.92 7.36 1.78
N LEU A 7 -12.21 6.51 2.55
CA LEU A 7 -11.23 5.58 1.99
C LEU A 7 -11.86 4.55 1.08
N PHE A 8 -13.11 4.14 1.33
CA PHE A 8 -13.78 3.01 0.69
C PHE A 8 -15.12 3.42 0.09
N TRP A 9 -15.24 4.64 -0.41
CA TRP A 9 -16.51 5.16 -0.95
C TRP A 9 -17.09 4.29 -2.09
N ASP A 10 -16.25 3.54 -2.82
CA ASP A 10 -16.61 2.58 -3.88
C ASP A 10 -16.67 1.11 -3.43
N LEU A 11 -16.42 0.80 -2.15
CA LEU A 11 -16.40 -0.56 -1.62
C LEU A 11 -17.36 -0.71 -0.44
N ASP A 12 -18.12 -1.79 -0.45
CA ASP A 12 -18.94 -2.16 0.70
C ASP A 12 -18.05 -2.69 1.83
N ILE A 13 -17.75 -1.82 2.80
CA ILE A 13 -16.89 -2.12 3.95
C ILE A 13 -17.53 -3.18 4.85
N GLU A 14 -18.86 -3.30 4.87
CA GLU A 14 -19.58 -4.20 5.77
C GLU A 14 -19.35 -5.68 5.40
N ASN A 15 -19.12 -5.95 4.11
CA ASN A 15 -18.84 -7.28 3.57
C ASN A 15 -17.34 -7.51 3.25
N LEU A 16 -16.47 -6.56 3.59
CA LEU A 16 -15.05 -6.64 3.24
C LEU A 16 -14.28 -7.52 4.22
N ASP A 17 -13.87 -8.70 3.77
CA ASP A 17 -12.95 -9.54 4.55
C ASP A 17 -11.53 -8.92 4.55
N PHE A 18 -11.12 -8.42 5.73
CA PHE A 18 -9.82 -7.76 5.92
C PHE A 18 -8.62 -8.69 5.68
N GLN A 19 -8.76 -9.99 5.92
CA GLN A 19 -7.66 -10.96 5.73
C GLN A 19 -7.54 -11.36 4.26
N LEU A 20 -8.67 -11.63 3.61
CA LEU A 20 -8.70 -12.02 2.20
C LEU A 20 -8.26 -10.87 1.28
N HIS A 21 -8.68 -9.64 1.59
CA HIS A 21 -8.47 -8.47 0.72
C HIS A 21 -7.30 -7.56 1.15
N LYS A 22 -6.41 -8.04 2.02
CA LYS A 22 -5.23 -7.29 2.49
C LYS A 22 -4.40 -6.66 1.37
N SER A 23 -4.28 -7.35 0.24
CA SER A 23 -3.51 -6.91 -0.94
C SER A 23 -4.08 -5.65 -1.60
N GLN A 24 -5.37 -5.37 -1.39
CA GLN A 24 -6.04 -4.18 -1.87
C GLN A 24 -6.18 -3.12 -0.77
N ILE A 25 -6.46 -3.55 0.46
CA ILE A 25 -6.67 -2.67 1.62
C ILE A 25 -5.38 -1.94 2.00
N ILE A 26 -4.28 -2.67 2.16
CA ILE A 26 -3.02 -2.11 2.68
C ILE A 26 -2.50 -0.98 1.77
N PRO A 27 -2.31 -1.18 0.46
CA PRO A 27 -1.83 -0.10 -0.40
C PRO A 27 -2.79 1.08 -0.45
N ARG A 28 -4.10 0.81 -0.48
CA ARG A 28 -5.13 1.84 -0.52
C ARG A 28 -5.09 2.74 0.71
N VAL A 29 -4.98 2.15 1.91
CA VAL A 29 -4.86 2.88 3.17
C VAL A 29 -3.56 3.67 3.23
N PHE A 30 -2.44 3.08 2.81
CA PHE A 30 -1.15 3.78 2.79
C PHE A 30 -1.13 4.98 1.84
N MET A 31 -1.85 4.91 0.70
CA MET A 31 -1.88 5.98 -0.30
C MET A 31 -2.91 7.08 -0.04
N LYS A 32 -4.08 6.72 0.51
CA LYS A 32 -5.23 7.63 0.61
C LYS A 32 -5.72 7.83 2.05
N GLY A 33 -5.21 7.06 2.99
CA GLY A 33 -5.67 7.08 4.38
C GLY A 33 -5.04 8.19 5.20
N LYS A 34 -5.66 8.48 6.35
CA LYS A 34 -5.07 9.34 7.37
C LYS A 34 -4.04 8.54 8.16
N ILE A 35 -3.22 9.25 8.94
CA ILE A 35 -2.21 8.60 9.79
C ILE A 35 -2.85 7.56 10.71
N ASP A 36 -4.02 7.85 11.28
CA ASP A 36 -4.76 6.90 12.12
C ASP A 36 -5.19 5.63 11.38
N ASP A 37 -5.53 5.74 10.10
CA ASP A 37 -5.87 4.58 9.26
C ASP A 37 -4.64 3.70 9.02
N ILE A 38 -3.49 4.32 8.73
CA ILE A 38 -2.21 3.63 8.54
C ILE A 38 -1.78 2.93 9.85
N LEU A 39 -1.90 3.61 10.99
CA LEU A 39 -1.61 3.03 12.30
C LEU A 39 -2.52 1.85 12.62
N GLN A 40 -3.80 1.89 12.22
CA GLN A 40 -4.69 0.75 12.38
C GLN A 40 -4.24 -0.46 11.54
N VAL A 41 -3.82 -0.25 10.29
CA VAL A 41 -3.23 -1.31 9.45
C VAL A 41 -2.01 -1.92 10.12
N LEU A 42 -1.09 -1.09 10.60
CA LEU A 42 0.14 -1.53 11.25
C LEU A 42 -0.10 -2.24 12.60
N ARG A 43 -1.23 -1.99 13.26
CA ARG A 43 -1.63 -2.67 14.51
C ARG A 43 -2.37 -3.97 14.27
N TYR A 44 -3.13 -4.05 13.17
CA TYR A 44 -4.00 -5.18 12.87
C TYR A 44 -3.29 -6.30 12.10
N TYR A 45 -2.45 -5.95 11.12
CA TYR A 45 -1.69 -6.92 10.34
C TYR A 45 -0.27 -7.05 10.88
N ASP A 46 0.34 -8.22 10.68
CA ASP A 46 1.74 -8.42 10.99
C ASP A 46 2.63 -7.48 10.17
N LYS A 47 3.65 -6.91 10.82
CA LYS A 47 4.57 -5.96 10.17
C LYS A 47 5.19 -6.54 8.88
N ASN A 48 5.55 -7.82 8.91
CA ASN A 48 6.13 -8.52 7.75
C ASN A 48 5.10 -8.72 6.62
N GLU A 49 3.84 -8.94 6.97
CA GLU A 49 2.76 -9.09 6.02
C GLU A 49 2.48 -7.76 5.30
N VAL A 50 2.41 -6.66 6.04
CA VAL A 50 2.25 -5.31 5.47
C VAL A 50 3.42 -4.99 4.53
N LYS A 51 4.65 -5.26 4.97
CA LYS A 51 5.85 -5.08 4.15
C LYS A 51 5.75 -5.88 2.84
N ASN A 52 5.42 -7.17 2.93
CA ASN A 52 5.34 -8.04 1.76
C ASN A 52 4.26 -7.59 0.76
N VAL A 53 3.11 -7.13 1.26
CA VAL A 53 2.05 -6.59 0.40
C VAL A 53 2.52 -5.33 -0.33
N LEU A 54 3.13 -4.37 0.39
CA LEU A 54 3.62 -3.13 -0.21
C LEU A 54 4.73 -3.39 -1.24
N LEU A 55 5.65 -4.32 -0.97
CA LEU A 55 6.71 -4.72 -1.91
C LEU A 55 6.16 -5.29 -3.22
N ASN A 56 5.08 -6.08 -3.15
CA ASN A 56 4.50 -6.76 -4.30
C ASN A 56 3.42 -5.95 -5.03
N THR A 57 3.06 -4.78 -4.50
CA THR A 57 2.04 -3.91 -5.06
C THR A 57 2.49 -3.35 -6.42
N ARG A 58 1.58 -3.36 -7.40
CA ARG A 58 1.88 -2.91 -8.77
C ARG A 58 2.11 -1.41 -8.88
N TYR A 59 1.47 -0.63 -8.01
CA TYR A 59 1.56 0.81 -8.01
C TYR A 59 1.51 1.37 -6.58
N LEU A 60 2.46 2.23 -6.26
CA LEU A 60 2.43 3.12 -5.09
C LEU A 60 2.81 4.50 -5.60
N ASP A 61 2.20 5.55 -5.06
CA ASP A 61 2.66 6.91 -5.35
C ASP A 61 4.04 7.16 -4.68
N LYS A 62 4.75 8.17 -5.17
CA LYS A 62 6.13 8.45 -4.74
C LYS A 62 6.24 8.72 -3.23
N LYS A 63 5.23 9.36 -2.61
CA LYS A 63 5.25 9.68 -1.18
C LYS A 63 5.07 8.42 -0.36
N THR A 64 4.10 7.59 -0.75
CA THR A 64 3.82 6.32 -0.09
C THR A 64 4.99 5.34 -0.20
N LEU A 65 5.61 5.26 -1.37
CA LEU A 65 6.81 4.44 -1.57
C LEU A 65 7.94 4.90 -0.66
N ALA A 66 8.22 6.20 -0.60
CA ALA A 66 9.25 6.74 0.27
C ALA A 66 8.96 6.47 1.75
N LEU A 67 7.71 6.65 2.19
CA LEU A 67 7.26 6.33 3.54
C LEU A 67 7.50 4.84 3.87
N ALA A 68 7.08 3.93 2.98
CA ALA A 68 7.24 2.50 3.17
C ALA A 68 8.73 2.11 3.21
N ALA A 69 9.55 2.65 2.31
CA ALA A 69 10.99 2.39 2.27
C ALA A 69 11.67 2.80 3.60
N VAL A 70 11.34 3.98 4.13
CA VAL A 70 11.89 4.47 5.40
C VAL A 70 11.37 3.63 6.57
N TYR A 71 10.05 3.42 6.67
CA TYR A 71 9.43 2.73 7.80
C TYR A 71 9.85 1.26 7.92
N PHE A 72 10.01 0.57 6.79
CA PHE A 72 10.43 -0.83 6.74
C PHE A 72 11.94 -1.01 6.54
N SER A 73 12.71 0.09 6.54
CA SER A 73 14.16 0.11 6.28
C SER A 73 14.52 -0.77 5.08
N THR A 74 13.83 -0.53 3.96
CA THR A 74 13.93 -1.35 2.75
C THR A 74 14.27 -0.46 1.56
N ASP A 75 15.17 -0.94 0.69
CA ASP A 75 15.53 -0.21 -0.51
C ASP A 75 14.31 -0.05 -1.43
N LYS A 76 14.19 1.13 -2.05
CA LYS A 76 13.18 1.41 -3.09
C LYS A 76 13.27 0.42 -4.25
N GLU A 77 14.46 -0.12 -4.52
CA GLU A 77 14.68 -1.09 -5.57
C GLU A 77 13.97 -2.41 -5.30
N GLU A 78 13.68 -2.77 -4.05
CA GLU A 78 12.95 -4.00 -3.73
C GLU A 78 11.45 -3.91 -4.11
N PHE A 79 10.91 -2.70 -4.28
CA PHE A 79 9.50 -2.52 -4.60
C PHE A 79 9.23 -2.85 -6.06
N ARG A 80 8.29 -3.76 -6.30
CA ARG A 80 7.86 -4.17 -7.66
C ARG A 80 7.46 -2.97 -8.52
N CYS A 81 6.72 -2.03 -7.95
CA CYS A 81 6.28 -0.82 -8.66
C CYS A 81 7.46 0.07 -9.10
N TYR A 82 8.54 0.11 -8.33
CA TYR A 82 9.74 0.86 -8.69
C TYR A 82 10.47 0.20 -9.86
N LYS A 83 10.70 -1.12 -9.80
CA LYS A 83 11.33 -1.90 -10.89
C LYS A 83 10.57 -1.72 -12.21
N LEU A 84 9.23 -1.85 -12.17
CA LEU A 84 8.37 -1.69 -13.35
C LEU A 84 8.48 -0.30 -13.98
N SER A 85 8.53 0.76 -13.16
CA SER A 85 8.66 2.14 -13.64
C SER A 85 9.99 2.44 -14.36
N GLN A 86 11.05 1.69 -14.05
CA GLN A 86 12.35 1.82 -14.72
C GLN A 86 12.40 1.02 -16.02
N SER A 87 11.65 -0.08 -16.12
CA SER A 87 11.64 -0.97 -17.28
C SER A 87 10.77 -0.52 -18.45
N THR A 88 9.93 0.52 -18.28
CA THR A 88 9.12 1.05 -19.38
C THR A 88 10.03 1.80 -20.35
N PRO A 89 10.25 1.30 -21.57
CA PRO A 89 11.07 1.99 -22.56
C PRO A 89 10.41 3.33 -22.87
N GLN A 90 11.19 4.39 -22.93
CA GLN A 90 10.71 5.68 -23.40
C GLN A 90 10.27 5.52 -24.85
N LEU A 91 8.98 5.75 -25.14
CA LEU A 91 8.50 5.83 -26.52
C LEU A 91 9.33 6.93 -27.21
N TRP A 92 9.91 6.61 -28.36
CA TRP A 92 10.77 7.55 -29.10
C TRP A 92 10.01 8.85 -29.39
N PRO A 93 10.68 10.03 -29.31
CA PRO A 93 10.05 11.33 -29.54
C PRO A 93 9.56 11.51 -30.97
#